data_AF-R7FMK6-F1
#
_entry.id   AF-R7FMK6-F1
#
_cell.length_a   1.000
_cell.length_b   1.000
_cell.length_c   1.000
_cell.angle_alpha   90.00
_cell.angle_beta   90.00
_cell.angle_gamma   90.00
#
_symmetry.space_group_name_H-M   'P 1'
#
loop_
_entity.id
_entity.type
_entity.pdbx_description
1 polymer ?
#
loop_
_entity_poly.entity_id
_entity_poly.type
_entity_poly.pdbx_seq_one_letter_code
_entity_poly.pdbx_strand_id
1 'polypeptide(L)' 'MEQKLKITDGNGTNFFIYGSEKELKTFIKWVKDYKHGTCHEMTVTCKTPSDMKACNFKAIRMNLSPSQYSVNNKNYA' A
#
# COMPACT_ATOMS: atom_id res chain seq x y z
N MET A 1 17.75 -2.02 8.03
CA MET A 1 16.76 -1.07 8.59
C MET A 1 15.41 -1.39 8.00
N GLU A 2 14.38 -1.43 8.83
CA GLU A 2 12.99 -1.59 8.38
C GLU A 2 12.51 -0.28 7.76
N GLN A 3 11.81 -0.38 6.64
CA GLN A 3 11.18 0.74 5.94
C GLN A 3 9.67 0.56 5.92
N LYS A 4 8.95 1.64 5.60
CA LYS A 4 7.50 1.61 5.45
C LYS A 4 7.07 2.15 4.07
N LEU A 5 6.08 1.50 3.48
CA LEU A 5 5.41 1.89 2.24
C LEU A 5 3.96 2.25 2.56
N LYS A 6 3.50 3.41 2.13
CA LYS A 6 2.09 3.82 2.31
C LYS A 6 1.25 3.28 1.15
N ILE A 7 0.12 2.64 1.46
CA ILE A 7 -0.90 2.26 0.48
C ILE A 7 -2.15 3.08 0.80
N THR A 8 -2.71 3.76 -0.19
CA THR A 8 -3.89 4.63 -0.02
C THR A 8 -4.86 4.47 -1.17
N ASP A 9 -6.14 4.72 -0.97
CA ASP A 9 -7.12 4.88 -2.05
C ASP A 9 -7.54 6.34 -2.23
N GLY A 10 -8.36 6.60 -3.25
CA GLY A 10 -8.95 7.91 -3.51
C GLY A 10 -9.96 8.39 -2.46
N ASN A 11 -10.41 7.52 -1.56
CA ASN A 11 -11.34 7.85 -0.48
C ASN A 11 -10.63 8.24 0.82
N GLY A 12 -9.28 8.28 0.82
CA GLY A 12 -8.47 8.61 1.99
C GLY A 12 -8.26 7.43 2.95
N THR A 13 -8.72 6.23 2.60
CA THR A 13 -8.38 5.01 3.35
C THR A 13 -6.95 4.62 3.05
N ASN A 14 -6.16 4.33 4.07
CA ASN A 14 -4.76 3.98 3.91
C ASN A 14 -4.27 2.97 4.96
N PHE A 15 -3.23 2.22 4.61
CA PHE A 15 -2.47 1.38 5.53
C PHE A 15 -0.99 1.44 5.16
N PHE A 16 -0.12 1.01 6.06
CA PHE A 16 1.31 0.91 5.83
C PHE A 16 1.73 -0.55 5.68
N ILE A 17 2.78 -0.78 4.90
CA ILE A 17 3.46 -2.08 4.82
C ILE A 17 4.88 -1.87 5.29
N TYR A 18 5.34 -2.71 6.21
CA TYR A 18 6.71 -2.69 6.75
C TYR A 18 7.51 -3.88 6.23
N GLY A 19 8.80 -3.64 5.97
CA GLY A 19 9.75 -4.65 5.51
C GLY A 19 11.11 -4.06 5.16
N SER A 20 12.02 -4.90 4.67
CA SER A 20 13.29 -4.43 4.15
C SER A 20 13.11 -3.67 2.82
N GLU A 21 14.08 -2.83 2.48
CA GLU A 21 14.07 -2.08 1.21
C GLU A 21 13.91 -3.00 -0.01
N LYS A 22 14.57 -4.16 -0.01
CA LYS A 22 14.50 -5.14 -1.11
C LYS A 22 13.10 -5.72 -1.26
N GLU A 23 12.44 -6.03 -0.15
CA GLU A 23 11.08 -6.59 -0.18
C GLU A 23 10.06 -5.54 -0.61
N LEU A 24 10.17 -4.31 -0.11
CA LEU A 24 9.31 -3.21 -0.54
C LEU A 24 9.49 -2.86 -2.01
N LYS A 25 10.73 -2.85 -2.52
CA LYS A 25 11.00 -2.69 -3.97
C LYS A 25 10.36 -3.78 -4.81
N THR A 26 10.40 -5.02 -4.32
CA THR A 26 9.75 -6.16 -4.99
C THR A 26 8.23 -6.00 -5.00
N PHE A 27 7.65 -5.52 -3.90
CA PHE A 27 6.22 -5.23 -3.82
C PHE A 27 5.82 -4.11 -4.79
N ILE A 28 6.56 -2.99 -4.83
CA ILE A 28 6.32 -1.88 -5.75
C ILE A 28 6.37 -2.36 -7.20
N LYS A 29 7.33 -3.23 -7.55
CA LYS A 29 7.40 -3.82 -8.89
C LYS A 29 6.12 -4.59 -9.24
N TRP A 30 5.63 -5.42 -8.31
CA TRP A 30 4.36 -6.13 -8.52
C TRP A 30 3.18 -5.18 -8.69
N VAL A 31 3.10 -4.09 -7.91
CA VAL A 31 2.02 -3.10 -8.07
C VAL A 31 2.04 -2.44 -9.45
N LYS A 32 3.23 -2.13 -9.99
CA LYS A 32 3.37 -1.60 -11.35
C LYS A 32 2.87 -2.59 -12.40
N ASP A 33 3.15 -3.88 -12.21
CA ASP A 33 2.68 -4.96 -13.10
C ASP A 33 1.17 -5.19 -12.96
N TYR A 34 0.61 -4.95 -11.77
CA TYR A 34 -0.82 -5.11 -11.47
C TYR A 34 -1.71 -4.09 -12.21
N LYS A 35 -1.21 -2.92 -12.65
CA LYS A 35 -1.91 -1.90 -13.48
C LYS A 35 -3.20 -1.27 -12.88
N HIS A 36 -3.58 -1.64 -11.66
CA HIS A 36 -4.76 -1.10 -10.94
C HIS A 36 -4.41 -0.08 -9.85
N GLY A 37 -3.23 0.57 -9.96
CA GLY A 37 -2.82 1.67 -9.09
C GLY A 37 -1.67 2.46 -9.69
N THR A 38 -1.31 3.57 -9.05
CA THR A 38 -0.11 4.34 -9.36
C THR A 38 0.89 4.24 -8.20
N CYS A 39 2.17 4.31 -8.52
CA CYS A 39 3.24 4.35 -7.54
C CYS A 39 3.99 5.67 -7.69
N HIS A 40 4.01 6.46 -6.62
CA HIS A 40 4.85 7.65 -6.53
C HIS A 40 5.72 7.51 -5.28
N GLU A 41 7.04 7.45 -5.46
CA GLU A 41 8.00 7.25 -4.37
C GLU A 41 7.61 6.05 -3.47
N MET A 42 7.41 6.30 -2.16
CA MET A 42 7.02 5.33 -1.15
C MET A 42 5.50 5.37 -0.88
N THR A 43 4.71 5.76 -1.88
CA THR A 43 3.24 5.73 -1.82
C THR A 43 2.67 4.99 -3.02
N VAL A 44 1.78 4.05 -2.75
CA VAL A 44 0.91 3.40 -3.74
C VAL A 44 -0.49 3.97 -3.60
N THR A 45 -1.06 4.44 -4.70
CA THR A 45 -2.45 4.86 -4.77
C THR A 45 -3.26 3.83 -5.54
N CYS A 46 -4.11 3.10 -4.83
CA CYS A 46 -5.05 2.12 -5.37
C CYS A 46 -6.26 2.83 -6.01
N LYS A 47 -6.78 2.28 -7.12
CA LYS A 47 -7.96 2.85 -7.79
C LYS A 47 -9.27 2.54 -7.06
N THR A 48 -9.38 1.36 -6.46
CA THR A 48 -10.60 0.90 -5.76
C THR A 48 -10.30 0.28 -4.40
N PRO A 49 -11.32 0.14 -3.52
CA PRO A 49 -11.19 -0.62 -2.27
C PRO A 49 -10.83 -2.11 -2.49
N SER A 50 -11.20 -2.68 -3.64
CA SER A 50 -10.81 -4.05 -4.01
C SER A 50 -9.31 -4.14 -4.28
N ASP A 51 -8.73 -3.12 -4.93
CA ASP A 51 -7.29 -3.04 -5.18
C ASP A 51 -6.50 -2.86 -3.86
N MET A 52 -7.06 -2.13 -2.89
CA MET A 52 -6.50 -2.03 -1.53
C MET A 52 -6.42 -3.40 -0.85
N LYS A 53 -7.50 -4.18 -0.91
CA LYS A 53 -7.52 -5.56 -0.39
C LYS A 53 -6.50 -6.43 -1.11
N ALA A 54 -6.38 -6.33 -2.43
CA ALA A 54 -5.39 -7.07 -3.21
C ALA A 54 -3.95 -6.73 -2.78
N CYS A 55 -3.66 -5.43 -2.56
CA CYS A 55 -2.36 -4.98 -2.04
C CYS A 55 -2.08 -5.57 -0.64
N ASN A 56 -3.06 -5.56 0.26
CA ASN A 56 -2.92 -6.13 1.60
C ASN A 56 -2.66 -7.65 1.56
N PHE A 57 -3.46 -8.41 0.79
CA PHE A 57 -3.24 -9.84 0.62
C PHE A 57 -1.89 -10.16 -0.02
N LYS A 58 -1.46 -9.37 -1.00
CA LYS A 58 -0.15 -9.55 -1.62
C LYS A 58 0.98 -9.31 -0.62
N ALA A 59 0.86 -8.28 0.24
CA ALA A 59 1.85 -7.98 1.27
C ALA A 59 2.02 -9.17 2.22
N ILE A 60 0.91 -9.74 2.70
CA ILE A 60 0.91 -10.92 3.57
C ILE A 60 1.57 -12.11 2.87
N ARG A 61 1.24 -12.38 1.60
CA ARG A 61 1.86 -13.47 0.81
C ARG A 61 3.37 -13.28 0.57
N MET A 62 3.86 -12.06 0.69
CA MET A 62 5.29 -11.73 0.57
C MET A 62 6.00 -11.70 1.93
N ASN A 63 5.34 -12.13 3.02
CA ASN A 63 5.83 -12.02 4.39
C ASN A 63 6.17 -10.59 4.82
N LEU A 64 5.50 -9.60 4.22
CA LEU A 64 5.56 -8.21 4.68
C LEU A 64 4.53 -8.01 5.81
N SER A 65 4.78 -7.00 6.64
CA SER A 65 3.92 -6.70 7.79
C SER A 65 3.00 -5.52 7.46
N PRO A 66 1.72 -5.73 7.08
CA PRO A 66 0.77 -4.63 6.91
C PRO A 66 0.25 -4.13 8.26
N SER A 67 0.03 -2.82 8.38
CA SER A 67 -0.70 -2.21 9.49
C SER A 67 -2.20 -2.43 9.36
N GLN A 68 -2.92 -2.07 10.42
CA GLN A 68 -4.37 -1.85 10.34
C GLN A 68 -4.69 -0.71 9.36
N TYR A 69 -5.90 -0.76 8.79
CA TYR A 69 -6.44 0.30 7.97
C TYR A 69 -6.74 1.54 8.82
N SER A 70 -6.51 2.71 8.24
CA SER A 70 -6.84 4.01 8.79
C SER A 70 -7.58 4.85 7.75
N VAL A 71 -8.47 5.73 8.18
CA VAL A 71 -9.16 6.67 7.30
C VAL A 71 -8.64 8.06 7.60
N ASN A 72 -8.06 8.74 6.61
CA ASN A 72 -7.74 10.15 6.75
C ASN A 72 -9.05 10.94 6.66
N ASN A 73 -9.68 11.20 7.80
CA ASN A 73 -10.77 12.16 7.91
C ASN A 73 -10.24 13.57 7.64
N LYS A 74 -10.18 13.98 6.37
CA LYS A 74 -9.95 15.38 5.98
C LYS A 74 -11.24 16.23 6.02
N ASN A 75 -12.38 15.69 6.48
CA ASN A 75 -13.69 16.35 6.42
C ASN A 75 -14.28 16.80 7.77
N TYR A 76 -13.46 17.00 8.80
CA TYR A 76 -13.88 17.73 10.00
C TYR A 76 -12.79 18.73 10.42
N ALA A 77 -12.74 19.85 9.70
CA ALA A 77 -12.11 21.10 10.14
C ALA A 77 -12.95 22.25 9.62
#